data_AF-A0A7X9FDB8-F1
#
_entry.id   AF-A0A7X9FDB8-F1
#
_cell.length_a   1.000
_cell.length_b   1.000
_cell.length_c   1.000
_cell.angle_alpha   90.00
_cell.angle_beta   90.00
_cell.angle_gamma   90.00
#
_symmetry.space_group_name_H-M   'P 1'
#
loop_
_entity.id
_entity.type
_entity.pdbx_description
1 polymer ?
#
loop_
_entity_poly.entity_id
_entity_poly.type
_entity_poly.pdbx_seq_one_letter_code
_entity_poly.pdbx_strand_id
1 'polypeptide(L)' 'MEITVSLKGRVAVVNLIGKLDLASAGQLKERIQTLLDERRCLIHLDMKEVDFINSSGLGALV' A
#
# COMPACT_ATOMS: atom_id res chain seq x y z
N MET A 1 -2.20 -10.42 0.50
CA MET A 1 -2.95 -9.19 0.79
C MET A 1 -3.65 -8.77 -0.47
N GLU A 2 -4.88 -8.26 -0.37
CA GLU A 2 -5.52 -7.60 -1.50
C GLU A 2 -5.15 -6.11 -1.47
N ILE A 3 -4.77 -5.57 -2.64
CA ILE A 3 -4.41 -4.16 -2.79
C ILE A 3 -5.23 -3.59 -3.93
N THR A 4 -6.11 -2.64 -3.62
CA THR A 4 -6.86 -1.89 -4.63
C THR A 4 -6.43 -0.43 -4.62
N VAL A 5 -6.48 0.21 -5.79
CA VAL A 5 -6.17 1.63 -5.92
C VAL A 5 -7.38 2.34 -6.49
N SER A 6 -7.78 3.45 -5.87
CA SER A 6 -8.76 4.38 -6.41
C SER A 6 -8.21 5.79 -6.41
N LEU A 7 -8.67 6.63 -7.34
CA LEU A 7 -8.27 8.04 -7.41
C LEU A 7 -9.35 8.92 -6.79
N LYS A 8 -8.95 9.81 -5.88
CA LYS A 8 -9.79 10.84 -5.27
C LYS A 8 -9.13 12.20 -5.53
N GLY A 9 -9.48 12.80 -6.66
CA GLY A 9 -8.81 14.00 -7.15
C GLY A 9 -7.33 13.73 -7.42
N ARG A 10 -6.44 14.41 -6.68
CA ARG A 10 -4.98 14.23 -6.80
C ARG A 10 -4.42 13.11 -5.93
N VAL A 11 -5.24 12.53 -5.04
CA VAL A 11 -4.81 11.51 -4.08
C VAL A 11 -5.08 10.12 -4.64
N ALA A 12 -4.04 9.27 -4.67
CA ALA A 12 -4.19 7.84 -4.88
C ALA A 12 -4.49 7.19 -3.51
N VAL A 13 -5.70 6.66 -3.36
CA VAL A 13 -6.12 5.90 -2.17
C VAL A 13 -5.85 4.43 -2.43
N VAL A 14 -4.94 3.86 -1.64
CA VAL A 14 -4.51 2.46 -1.72
C VAL A 14 -5.14 1.72 -0.55
N ASN A 15 -6.16 0.91 -0.82
CA ASN A 15 -6.81 0.12 0.21
C ASN A 15 -6.06 -1.20 0.38
N LEU A 16 -5.73 -1.53 1.63
CA LEU A 16 -5.02 -2.74 2.02
C LEU A 16 -5.95 -3.64 2.84
N ILE A 17 -6.14 -4.88 2.39
CA ILE A 17 -7.00 -5.85 3.07
C ILE A 17 -6.21 -7.13 3.38
N GLY A 18 -6.21 -7.52 4.66
CA GLY A 18 -5.56 -8.73 5.17
C GLY A 18 -4.30 -8.45 5.98
N LYS A 19 -3.23 -9.22 5.77
CA LYS A 19 -1.99 -9.14 6.58
C LYS A 19 -0.87 -8.46 5.81
N LEU A 20 -0.13 -7.56 6.48
CA LEU A 20 1.09 -6.93 5.98
C LEU A 20 2.33 -7.55 6.66
N ASP A 21 3.02 -8.39 5.92
CA ASP A 21 4.12 -9.24 6.38
C ASP A 21 5.19 -9.38 5.30
N LEU A 22 6.15 -10.29 5.49
CA LEU A 22 7.23 -10.51 4.52
C LEU A 22 6.72 -10.89 3.12
N ALA A 23 5.63 -11.66 3.03
CA ALA A 23 5.10 -12.14 1.76
C ALA A 23 4.38 -11.03 0.98
N SER A 24 3.74 -10.10 1.68
CA SER A 24 2.93 -9.02 1.10
C SER A 24 3.67 -7.68 0.99
N ALA A 25 4.77 -7.50 1.73
CA ALA A 25 5.63 -6.31 1.68
C ALA A 25 6.12 -5.99 0.26
N GLY A 26 6.54 -6.99 -0.51
CA GLY A 26 7.01 -6.81 -1.89
C GLY A 26 5.91 -6.30 -2.82
N GLN A 27 4.70 -6.86 -2.70
CA GLN A 27 3.53 -6.47 -3.50
C GLN A 27 3.13 -5.01 -3.24
N LEU A 28 3.20 -4.55 -1.98
CA LEU A 28 2.95 -3.15 -1.65
C LEU A 28 4.00 -2.23 -2.28
N LYS A 29 5.30 -2.56 -2.16
CA LYS A 29 6.39 -1.76 -2.74
C LYS A 29 6.24 -1.61 -4.25
N GLU A 30 5.95 -2.70 -4.96
CA GLU A 30 5.72 -2.67 -6.41
C GLU A 30 4.55 -1.75 -6.77
N ARG A 31 3.42 -1.86 -6.06
CA ARG A 31 2.25 -1.02 -6.33
C ARG A 31 2.53 0.47 -6.07
N ILE A 32 3.24 0.79 -4.99
CA ILE A 32 3.62 2.17 -4.70
C ILE A 32 4.59 2.70 -5.75
N GLN A 33 5.57 1.89 -6.19
CA GLN A 33 6.50 2.28 -7.24
C GLN A 33 5.75 2.62 -8.55
N THR A 34 4.78 1.81 -8.96
CA THR A 34 3.93 2.11 -10.13
C THR A 34 3.24 3.48 -10.00
N LEU A 35 2.70 3.81 -8.82
CA LEU A 35 2.05 5.11 -8.59
C LEU A 35 3.04 6.27 -8.68
N LEU A 36 4.25 6.09 -8.14
CA LEU A 36 5.31 7.10 -8.22
C LEU A 36 5.78 7.31 -9.66
N ASP A 37 5.90 6.24 -10.44
CA ASP A 37 6.25 6.31 -11.87
C ASP A 37 5.19 7.06 -12.67
N GLU A 38 3.92 6.94 -12.29
CA GLU A 38 2.78 7.72 -12.82
C GLU A 38 2.71 9.17 -12.28
N ARG A 39 3.71 9.62 -11.52
CA ARG A 39 3.76 10.93 -10.83
C ARG A 39 2.62 11.16 -9.84
N ARG A 40 2.06 10.09 -9.27
CA ARG A 40 1.07 10.17 -8.17
C ARG A 40 1.82 10.21 -6.84
N CYS A 41 2.15 11.42 -6.40
CA CYS A 41 2.93 11.61 -5.16
C CYS A 41 2.08 11.82 -3.90
N LEU A 42 0.75 11.99 -4.03
CA LEU A 42 -0.17 12.06 -2.89
C LEU A 42 -0.80 10.69 -2.71
N ILE A 43 -0.27 9.91 -1.79
CA ILE A 43 -0.70 8.53 -1.56
C ILE A 43 -1.30 8.43 -0.16
N HIS A 44 -2.53 7.93 -0.07
CA HIS A 44 -3.19 7.60 1.19
C HIS A 44 -3.28 6.08 1.28
N LEU A 45 -2.58 5.49 2.26
CA LEU A 45 -2.74 4.08 2.59
C LEU A 45 -3.95 3.93 3.53
N ASP A 46 -5.04 3.34 3.03
CA ASP A 46 -6.16 2.94 3.88
C ASP A 46 -5.89 1.53 4.44
N MET A 47 -5.67 1.48 5.75
CA MET A 47 -5.31 0.27 6.49
C MET A 47 -6.44 -0.22 7.40
N LYS A 48 -7.67 0.27 7.22
CA LYS A 48 -8.82 -0.08 8.08
C LYS A 48 -9.07 -1.59 8.16
N GLU A 49 -8.77 -2.32 7.09
CA GLU A 49 -8.95 -3.79 6.98
C GLU A 49 -7.63 -4.55 7.01
N VAL A 50 -6.57 -3.93 7.57
CA VAL A 50 -5.31 -4.62 7.85
C VAL A 50 -5.35 -5.23 9.24
N ASP A 51 -5.49 -6.55 9.31
CA ASP A 51 -5.71 -7.26 10.57
C ASP A 51 -4.42 -7.54 11.35
N PHE A 52 -3.26 -7.47 10.67
CA PHE A 52 -1.97 -7.80 11.26
C PHE A 52 -0.82 -7.14 10.50
N ILE A 53 0.20 -6.66 11.25
CA ILE A 53 1.45 -6.18 10.70
C ILE A 53 2.64 -6.69 11.52
N ASN A 54 3.71 -7.16 10.87
CA ASN A 54 4.99 -7.49 11.52
C ASN A 54 6.13 -6.53 11.13
N SER A 55 7.35 -6.80 11.59
CA SER A 55 8.53 -5.94 11.31
C SER A 55 8.87 -5.83 9.82
N SER A 56 8.77 -6.92 9.05
CA SER A 56 8.98 -6.88 7.60
C SER A 56 7.90 -6.03 6.90
N GLY A 57 6.66 -6.13 7.37
CA GLY A 57 5.54 -5.30 6.90
C GLY A 57 5.75 -3.82 7.20
N LEU A 58 6.14 -3.48 8.43
CA LEU A 58 6.53 -2.11 8.81
C LEU A 58 7.69 -1.60 7.95
N GLY A 59 8.69 -2.43 7.68
CA GLY A 59 9.81 -2.13 6.80
C GLY A 59 9.44 -1.93 5.33
N ALA A 60 8.18 -2.17 4.94
CA ALA A 60 7.67 -1.82 3.62
C ALA A 60 7.08 -0.41 3.55
N LEU A 61 6.81 0.22 4.70
CA LEU A 61 6.22 1.56 4.80
C LEU A 61 7.28 2.68 4.90
N VAL A 62 8.56 2.32 5.04
CA VAL A 62 9.70 3.23 5.23
C VAL A 62 10.74 3.07 4.13
#